data_AF-A0A1Y3B3Y2-F1
#
_entry.id   AF-A0A1Y3B3Y2-F1
#
_cell.length_a   1.000
_cell.length_b   1.000
_cell.length_c   1.000
_cell.angle_alpha   90.00
_cell.angle_beta   90.00
_cell.angle_gamma   90.00
#
_symmetry.space_group_name_H-M   'P 1'
#
loop_
_entity.id
_entity.type
_entity.pdbx_description
1 polymer ?
#
loop_
_entity_poly.entity_id
_entity_poly.type
_entity_poly.pdbx_seq_one_letter_code
_entity_poly.pdbx_strand_id
1 'polypeptide(L)' 'MSSKIPLEPMKTITHVIFDMDGLILDTETFYEKAIDSVTKRYGRDYPFEVKSNVNEFAFVIID' A
#
# COMPACT_ATOMS: atom_id res chain seq x y z
N MET A 1 29.19 -16.11 33.11
CA MET A 1 28.55 -14.84 33.57
C MET A 1 28.32 -13.98 32.34
N SER A 2 27.08 -13.92 31.84
CA SER A 2 26.73 -13.13 30.67
C SER A 2 26.61 -11.66 31.07
N SER A 3 27.46 -10.80 30.50
CA SER A 3 27.46 -9.36 30.70
C SER A 3 26.15 -8.77 30.17
N LYS A 4 25.36 -8.17 31.07
CA LYS A 4 24.16 -7.41 30.71
C LYS A 4 24.60 -6.19 29.89
N ILE A 5 24.18 -6.12 28.62
CA ILE A 5 24.27 -4.90 27.82
C ILE A 5 23.21 -3.95 28.40
N PRO A 6 23.55 -2.69 28.76
CA PRO A 6 22.57 -1.75 29.24
C PRO A 6 21.54 -1.51 28.14
N LEU A 7 20.27 -1.84 28.43
CA LEU A 7 19.16 -1.45 27.57
C LEU A 7 18.96 0.05 27.78
N GLU A 8 19.38 0.86 26.80
CA GLU A 8 19.05 2.28 26.72
C GLU A 8 17.54 2.47 26.97
N PRO A 9 17.11 3.46 27.76
CA PRO A 9 15.70 3.66 28.05
C PRO A 9 14.94 3.87 26.75
N MET A 10 14.02 2.95 26.42
CA MET A 10 13.20 3.06 25.22
C MET A 10 12.49 4.41 25.21
N LYS A 11 12.76 5.21 24.19
CA LYS A 11 12.14 6.51 23.99
C LYS A 11 10.62 6.30 23.88
N THR A 12 9.84 6.92 24.76
CA THR A 12 8.38 6.78 24.76
C THR A 12 7.82 7.31 23.45
N ILE A 13 7.24 6.42 22.65
CA ILE A 13 6.54 6.81 21.42
C ILE A 13 5.19 7.40 21.85
N THR A 14 4.96 8.67 21.53
CA THR A 14 3.75 9.40 21.94
C THR A 14 2.75 9.59 20.79
N HIS A 15 3.20 9.45 19.55
CA HIS A 15 2.39 9.68 18.35
C HIS A 15 2.81 8.70 17.26
N VAL A 16 1.84 8.21 16.50
CA VAL A 16 2.03 7.31 15.36
C VAL A 16 1.55 8.02 14.11
N ILE A 17 2.35 8.01 13.05
CA ILE A 17 1.96 8.49 11.73
C ILE A 17 1.70 7.25 10.90
N PHE A 18 0.49 7.17 10.37
CA PHE A 18 0.07 6.12 9.47
C PHE A 18 0.14 6.63 8.05
N ASP A 19 0.60 5.78 7.13
CA ASP A 19 0.41 6.06 5.73
C ASP A 19 -1.09 6.01 5.39
N MET A 20 -1.51 6.86 4.47
CA MET A 20 -2.91 7.08 4.15
C MET A 20 -3.42 6.04 3.15
N ASP A 21 -2.59 5.73 2.15
CA ASP A 21 -2.95 4.88 1.03
C ASP A 21 -2.52 3.44 1.32
N GLY A 22 -3.42 2.47 1.11
CA GLY A 22 -3.15 1.05 1.39
C GLY A 22 -3.24 0.64 2.87
N LEU A 23 -3.14 1.58 3.82
CA LEU A 23 -3.29 1.30 5.26
C LEU A 23 -4.57 1.90 5.88
N ILE A 24 -4.86 3.18 5.65
CA ILE A 24 -6.12 3.81 6.11
C ILE A 24 -7.21 3.69 5.05
N LEU A 25 -6.85 3.84 3.78
CA LEU A 25 -7.77 3.76 2.64
C LEU A 25 -7.45 2.54 1.78
N ASP A 26 -8.48 1.76 1.44
CA ASP A 26 -8.40 0.68 0.44
C ASP A 26 -8.34 1.28 -0.97
N THR A 27 -7.17 1.81 -1.33
CA THR A 27 -6.93 2.46 -2.61
C THR A 27 -6.88 1.47 -3.77
N GLU A 28 -6.53 0.20 -3.53
CA GLU A 28 -6.49 -0.84 -4.58
C GLU A 28 -7.85 -1.06 -5.23
N THR A 29 -8.90 -1.20 -4.43
CA THR A 29 -10.26 -1.40 -4.94
C THR A 29 -10.75 -0.17 -5.73
N PHE A 30 -10.36 1.04 -5.31
CA PHE A 30 -10.74 2.28 -6.01
C PHE A 30 -9.99 2.45 -7.34
N TYR A 31 -8.70 2.15 -7.39
CA TYR A 31 -7.93 2.18 -8.64
C TYR A 31 -8.51 1.21 -9.68
N GLU A 32 -8.83 -0.03 -9.27
CA GLU A 32 -9.43 -1.02 -10.16
C GLU A 32 -10.76 -0.53 -10.75
N LYS A 33 -11.67 -0.04 -9.90
CA LYS A 33 -12.98 0.47 -10.34
C LYS A 33 -12.86 1.68 -11.24
N ALA A 34 -11.94 2.60 -10.94
CA ALA A 34 -11.72 3.78 -11.75
C ALA A 34 -11.23 3.41 -13.15
N ILE A 35 -10.22 2.53 -13.24
CA ILE A 35 -9.66 2.08 -14.51
C ILE A 35 -10.71 1.31 -15.32
N ASP A 36 -11.43 0.39 -14.69
CA ASP A 36 -12.50 -0.38 -15.35
C ASP A 36 -13.61 0.53 -15.88
N SER A 37 -13.99 1.58 -15.13
CA SER A 37 -14.99 2.56 -15.60
C SER A 37 -14.51 3.31 -16.85
N VAL A 38 -13.21 3.61 -16.94
CA VAL A 38 -12.61 4.32 -18.07
C VAL A 38 -12.49 3.38 -19.26
N THR A 39 -11.99 2.16 -19.11
CA THR A 39 -11.79 1.21 -20.21
C THR A 39 -13.13 0.76 -20.81
N LYS A 40 -14.15 0.54 -19.98
CA LYS A 40 -15.52 0.22 -20.43
C LYS A 40 -16.12 1.29 -21.32
N ARG A 41 -15.80 2.58 -21.08
CA ARG A 41 -16.24 3.69 -21.94
C ARG A 41 -15.70 3.58 -23.36
N TYR A 42 -14.55 2.93 -23.55
CA TYR A 42 -13.94 2.69 -24.85
C TYR A 42 -14.21 1.28 -25.41
N GLY A 43 -15.14 0.52 -24.79
CA GLY A 43 -15.50 -0.82 -25.22
C GLY A 43 -14.38 -1.84 -25.03
N ARG A 44 -13.44 -1.60 -24.11
CA ARG A 44 -12.36 -2.53 -23.78
C ARG A 44 -12.47 -2.98 -22.33
N ASP A 45 -12.28 -4.27 -22.12
CA ASP A 45 -12.11 -4.81 -20.78
C ASP A 45 -10.74 -4.45 -20.24
N TYR A 46 -10.64 -4.27 -18.92
CA TYR A 46 -9.36 -4.06 -18.27
C TYR A 46 -8.56 -5.37 -18.29
N PRO A 47 -7.48 -5.49 -19.10
CA PRO A 47 -6.79 -6.77 -19.27
C PRO A 47 -6.06 -7.17 -17.99
N PHE A 48 -6.11 -8.45 -17.65
CA PHE A 48 -5.48 -8.97 -16.44
C PHE A 48 -3.96 -8.69 -16.37
N GLU A 49 -3.27 -8.68 -17.52
CA GLU A 49 -1.85 -8.32 -17.59
C GLU A 49 -1.56 -6.88 -17.20
N VAL A 50 -2.44 -5.93 -17.57
CA VAL A 50 -2.31 -4.53 -17.16
C VAL A 50 -2.62 -4.40 -15.68
N LYS A 51 -3.63 -5.13 -15.20
CA LYS A 51 -3.99 -5.20 -13.78
C LYS A 51 -2.84 -5.73 -12.91
N SER A 52 -2.16 -6.79 -13.35
CA SER A 52 -1.01 -7.36 -12.65
C SER A 52 0.16 -6.38 -12.57
N ASN A 53 0.47 -5.67 -13.67
CA ASN A 53 1.55 -4.68 -13.69
C ASN A 53 1.27 -3.46 -12.80
N VAL A 54 0.01 -2.98 -12.78
CA VAL A 54 -0.37 -1.84 -11.93
C VAL A 54 -0.32 -2.21 -10.45
N ASN A 55 -0.79 -3.41 -10.08
CA ASN A 55 -0.75 -3.88 -8.70
C ASN A 55 0.69 -4.12 -8.22
N GLU A 56 1.57 -4.65 -9.07
CA GLU A 56 2.99 -4.81 -8.76
C GLU A 56 3.67 -3.46 -8.50
N PHE A 57 3.32 -2.43 -9.28
CA PHE A 57 3.83 -1.07 -9.06
C PHE A 57 3.23 -0.40 -7.81
N ALA A 58 1.95 -0.62 -7.53
CA ALA A 58 1.29 -0.07 -6.35
C ALA A 58 1.84 -0.67 -5.05
N PHE A 59 2.12 -1.97 -5.04
CA PHE A 59 2.71 -2.66 -3.89
C PHE A 59 4.12 -2.13 -3.56
N VAL A 60 4.89 -1.69 -4.56
CA VAL A 60 6.23 -1.10 -4.35
C VAL A 60 6.20 0.31 -3.77
N ILE A 61 5.07 1.02 -3.89
CA ILE A 61 4.94 2.42 -3.45
C ILE A 61 4.22 2.51 -2.09
N ILE A 62 3.50 1.46 -1.69
CA ILE A 62 2.68 1.42 -0.46
C ILE A 62 3.43 0.75 0.72
N ASP A 63 4.54 0.04 0.48
CA ASP A 63 5.46 -0.51 1.50
C ASP A 63 6.83 0.20 1.54
#